data_AF-A0A7M7PS41-F1
#
_entry.id   AF-A0A7M7PS41-F1
#
_cell.length_a   1.000
_cell.length_b   1.000
_cell.length_c   1.000
_cell.angle_alpha   90.00
_cell.angle_beta   90.00
_cell.angle_gamma   90.00
#
_symmetry.space_group_name_H-M   'P 1'
#
loop_
_entity.id
_entity.type
_entity.pdbx_description
1 polymer ?
#
loop_
_entity_poly.entity_id
_entity_poly.type
_entity_poly.pdbx_seq_one_letter_code
_entity_poly.pdbx_strand_id
1 'polypeptide(L)'
;MPASCTLPIINTVSMGEACLSVPCQYGGNCTEVDDGFKCECPKGFGGNQCEIYPPRNCAELKARDGITEDGTYVIDPDGKHRTLSLPVEMECLMADGVTSVPHDITDQETTPSGLGVGEFVRNVTYPFDSNTILALIQNSKSCKQLIFAKAYRSYIYSSDGLTQNVWWVSRQGRKMPNWGDSPSDHRGCACSYNGASCYGGRRCRADYSEVSGTWREDTGYLTDMRRLPVIRLHTGYTVYQSRHLYYNLGPLLCEGYWF
;
A
#
# COMPACT_ATOMS: atom_id res chain seq x y z
N MET A 1 -75.00 -30.43 -32.80
CA MET A 1 -73.60 -30.80 -32.45
C MET A 1 -72.95 -31.31 -33.73
N PRO A 2 -71.66 -31.02 -34.04
CA PRO A 2 -70.55 -30.50 -33.24
C PRO A 2 -69.97 -29.20 -33.86
N ALA A 3 -68.87 -28.56 -33.44
CA ALA A 3 -68.13 -28.43 -32.20
C ALA A 3 -67.45 -27.05 -32.32
N SER A 4 -67.59 -26.20 -31.31
CA SER A 4 -66.90 -24.90 -31.26
C SER A 4 -65.45 -25.14 -30.87
N CYS A 5 -64.50 -24.84 -31.77
CA CYS A 5 -63.08 -24.81 -31.45
C CYS A 5 -62.75 -23.48 -30.76
N THR A 6 -62.78 -23.46 -29.44
CA THR A 6 -62.10 -22.43 -28.65
C THR A 6 -60.62 -22.81 -28.55
N LEU A 7 -59.74 -21.94 -29.06
CA LEU A 7 -58.30 -22.03 -28.84
C LEU A 7 -58.01 -22.03 -27.33
N PRO A 8 -57.06 -22.84 -26.85
CA PRO A 8 -56.63 -22.74 -25.46
C PRO A 8 -55.97 -21.37 -25.27
N ILE A 9 -56.42 -20.62 -24.27
CA ILE A 9 -55.61 -19.58 -23.66
C ILE A 9 -54.42 -20.33 -23.07
N ILE A 10 -53.32 -20.38 -23.81
CA ILE A 10 -52.04 -20.73 -23.22
C ILE A 10 -51.78 -19.60 -22.24
N ASN A 11 -51.98 -19.88 -20.95
CA ASN A 11 -51.35 -19.10 -19.89
C ASN A 11 -49.87 -19.08 -20.24
N THR A 12 -49.42 -17.99 -20.84
CA THR A 12 -48.01 -17.69 -20.94
C THR A 12 -47.53 -17.62 -19.49
N VAL A 13 -46.91 -18.70 -19.02
CA VAL A 13 -45.97 -18.59 -17.92
C VAL A 13 -45.01 -17.51 -18.40
N SER A 14 -45.07 -16.33 -17.78
CA SER A 14 -44.12 -15.26 -18.06
C SER A 14 -42.75 -15.80 -17.66
N MET A 15 -42.06 -16.39 -18.62
CA MET A 15 -40.66 -16.70 -18.47
C MET A 15 -40.00 -15.32 -18.48
N GLY A 16 -39.60 -14.84 -17.30
CA GLY A 16 -39.17 -13.46 -17.12
C GLY A 16 -38.13 -13.05 -18.17
N GLU A 17 -38.39 -11.91 -18.83
CA GLU A 17 -37.51 -11.31 -19.84
C GLU A 17 -36.57 -10.25 -19.23
N ALA A 18 -36.75 -9.89 -17.96
CA ALA A 18 -36.11 -8.73 -17.37
C ALA A 18 -34.57 -8.90 -17.32
N CYS A 19 -34.08 -10.09 -17.02
CA CYS A 19 -32.67 -10.45 -16.99
C CYS A 19 -32.06 -10.66 -18.38
N LEU A 20 -32.85 -10.88 -19.45
CA LEU A 20 -32.32 -10.96 -20.82
C LEU A 20 -31.75 -9.63 -21.30
N SER A 21 -32.21 -8.52 -20.72
CA SER A 21 -31.66 -7.19 -20.96
C SER A 21 -30.29 -6.94 -20.29
N VAL A 22 -29.81 -7.90 -19.49
CA VAL A 22 -28.58 -7.82 -18.68
C VAL A 22 -28.53 -6.53 -17.84
N PRO A 23 -29.53 -6.30 -16.98
CA PRO A 23 -29.66 -5.03 -16.25
C PRO A 23 -28.60 -4.86 -15.16
N CYS A 24 -28.06 -5.95 -14.62
CA CYS A 24 -27.04 -5.91 -13.57
C CYS A 24 -25.64 -5.61 -14.14
N GLN A 25 -25.05 -4.52 -13.70
CA GLN A 25 -23.73 -4.07 -14.13
C GLN A 25 -22.60 -4.82 -13.41
N TYR A 26 -21.39 -4.72 -13.97
CA TYR A 26 -20.13 -5.20 -13.38
C TYR A 26 -20.12 -6.68 -12.93
N GLY A 27 -20.92 -7.51 -13.58
CA GLY A 27 -21.02 -8.95 -13.28
C GLY A 27 -21.92 -9.28 -12.09
N GLY A 28 -22.85 -8.39 -11.73
CA GLY A 28 -23.91 -8.72 -10.79
C GLY A 28 -24.80 -9.84 -11.31
N ASN A 29 -25.27 -10.69 -10.40
CA ASN A 29 -26.13 -11.82 -10.73
C ASN A 29 -27.58 -11.34 -10.82
N CYS A 30 -28.24 -11.61 -11.94
CA CYS A 30 -29.62 -11.21 -12.17
C CYS A 30 -30.57 -12.36 -11.84
N THR A 31 -31.59 -12.06 -11.04
CA THR A 31 -32.68 -13.00 -10.72
C THR A 31 -34.01 -12.38 -11.11
N GLU A 32 -34.82 -13.13 -11.86
CA GLU A 32 -36.21 -12.76 -12.15
C GLU A 32 -37.04 -12.81 -10.88
N VAL A 33 -37.91 -11.83 -10.68
CA VAL A 33 -38.87 -11.73 -9.57
C VAL A 33 -40.23 -11.33 -10.13
N ASP A 34 -41.30 -11.48 -9.35
CA ASP A 34 -42.69 -11.24 -9.82
C ASP A 34 -42.92 -9.84 -10.43
N ASP A 35 -42.10 -8.84 -10.05
CA ASP A 35 -42.17 -7.46 -10.52
C ASP A 35 -40.90 -7.02 -11.31
N GLY A 36 -40.28 -7.95 -12.05
CA GLY A 36 -39.15 -7.66 -12.94
C GLY A 36 -37.88 -8.39 -12.52
N PHE A 37 -36.83 -7.65 -12.17
CA PHE A 37 -35.52 -8.24 -11.82
C PHE A 37 -34.99 -7.77 -10.47
N LYS A 38 -34.11 -8.57 -9.89
CA LYS A 38 -33.30 -8.22 -8.72
C LYS A 38 -31.84 -8.55 -9.01
N CYS A 39 -30.96 -7.58 -8.77
CA CYS A 39 -29.52 -7.76 -8.87
C CYS A 39 -28.89 -8.11 -7.51
N GLU A 40 -28.07 -9.15 -7.51
CA GLU A 40 -27.12 -9.42 -6.43
C GLU A 40 -25.77 -8.86 -6.85
N CYS A 41 -25.34 -7.78 -6.19
CA CYS A 41 -24.13 -7.06 -6.58
C CYS A 41 -22.86 -7.73 -6.08
N PRO A 42 -21.77 -7.70 -6.88
CA PRO A 42 -20.47 -8.13 -6.39
C PRO A 42 -20.04 -7.27 -5.20
N LYS A 43 -19.16 -7.81 -4.36
CA LYS A 43 -18.67 -7.14 -3.16
C LYS A 43 -18.11 -5.74 -3.50
N GLY A 44 -18.58 -4.72 -2.78
CA GLY A 44 -18.21 -3.30 -2.98
C GLY A 44 -19.05 -2.53 -4.00
N PHE A 45 -19.87 -3.21 -4.80
CA PHE A 45 -20.84 -2.57 -5.69
C PHE A 45 -22.21 -2.45 -5.01
N GLY A 46 -23.01 -1.47 -5.44
CA GLY A 46 -24.35 -1.22 -4.91
C GLY A 46 -25.29 -0.59 -5.92
N GLY A 47 -26.52 -0.30 -5.51
CA GLY A 47 -27.58 0.17 -6.40
C GLY A 47 -28.43 -0.98 -6.93
N ASN A 48 -29.56 -0.64 -7.55
CA ASN A 48 -30.53 -1.64 -8.02
C ASN A 48 -30.01 -2.46 -9.20
N GLN A 49 -29.07 -1.88 -9.95
CA GLN A 49 -28.41 -2.47 -11.12
C GLN A 49 -26.90 -2.60 -10.89
N CYS A 50 -26.42 -2.51 -9.65
CA CYS A 50 -24.99 -2.53 -9.32
C CYS A 50 -24.19 -1.37 -9.94
N GLU A 51 -24.84 -0.25 -10.23
CA GLU A 51 -24.27 0.93 -10.88
C GLU A 51 -23.41 1.80 -9.95
N ILE A 52 -23.54 1.63 -8.63
CA ILE A 52 -22.71 2.28 -7.61
C ILE A 52 -21.43 1.45 -7.47
N TYR A 53 -20.28 2.10 -7.64
CA TYR A 53 -18.96 1.48 -7.63
C TYR A 53 -18.25 1.69 -6.27
N PRO A 54 -17.30 0.82 -5.90
CA PRO A 54 -16.48 1.04 -4.71
C PRO A 54 -15.67 2.35 -4.85
N PRO A 55 -15.44 3.09 -3.75
CA PRO A 55 -14.66 4.32 -3.79
C PRO A 55 -13.18 4.04 -4.12
N ARG A 56 -12.45 5.00 -4.70
CA ARG A 56 -11.06 4.74 -5.13
C ARG A 56 -10.07 4.55 -4.00
N ASN A 57 -10.32 5.21 -2.88
CA ASN A 57 -9.47 5.18 -1.71
C ASN A 57 -10.30 5.51 -0.46
N CYS A 58 -9.68 5.39 0.70
CA CYS A 58 -10.35 5.62 1.98
C CYS A 58 -10.81 7.08 2.17
N ALA A 59 -10.16 8.06 1.54
CA ALA A 59 -10.58 9.47 1.62
C ALA A 59 -11.89 9.69 0.86
N GLU A 60 -12.04 9.10 -0.32
CA GLU A 60 -13.28 9.10 -1.07
C GLU A 60 -14.39 8.34 -0.32
N LEU A 61 -14.06 7.18 0.27
CA LEU A 61 -15.01 6.42 1.10
C LEU A 61 -15.55 7.27 2.25
N LYS A 62 -14.66 7.94 2.99
CA LYS A 62 -15.02 8.86 4.09
C LYS A 62 -15.88 10.02 3.61
N ALA A 63 -15.52 10.67 2.50
CA ALA A 63 -16.21 11.84 1.99
C ALA A 63 -17.59 11.50 1.39
N ARG A 64 -17.67 10.43 0.61
CA ARG A 64 -18.87 10.01 -0.13
C ARG A 64 -19.87 9.29 0.76
N ASP A 65 -19.39 8.37 1.59
CA ASP A 65 -20.24 7.45 2.34
C ASP A 65 -20.32 7.79 3.84
N GLY A 66 -19.62 8.83 4.29
CA GLY A 66 -19.68 9.32 5.67
C GLY A 66 -19.04 8.38 6.70
N ILE A 67 -18.15 7.49 6.26
CA ILE A 67 -17.49 6.51 7.13
C ILE A 67 -16.44 7.19 8.01
N THR A 68 -16.52 6.96 9.31
CA THR A 68 -15.64 7.58 10.32
C THR A 68 -14.86 6.57 11.17
N GLU A 69 -15.18 5.28 11.08
CA GLU A 69 -14.53 4.22 11.85
C GLU A 69 -13.34 3.64 11.09
N ASP A 70 -12.22 3.45 11.78
CA ASP A 70 -11.08 2.73 11.23
C ASP A 70 -11.47 1.27 10.97
N GLY A 71 -10.99 0.68 9.87
CA GLY A 71 -11.37 -0.69 9.53
C GLY A 71 -10.94 -1.12 8.14
N THR A 72 -11.35 -2.32 7.76
CA THR A 72 -11.10 -2.86 6.41
C THR A 72 -12.31 -2.61 5.52
N TYR A 73 -12.09 -1.98 4.37
CA TYR A 73 -13.14 -1.62 3.42
C TYR A 73 -12.76 -1.99 2.00
N VAL A 74 -13.78 -2.18 1.17
CA VAL A 74 -13.58 -2.45 -0.26
C VAL A 74 -13.38 -1.12 -0.96
N ILE A 75 -12.24 -0.99 -1.63
CA ILE A 75 -11.91 0.15 -2.48
C ILE A 75 -11.51 -0.33 -3.87
N ASP A 76 -11.56 0.58 -4.83
CA ASP A 76 -11.21 0.31 -6.23
C ASP A 76 -10.14 1.32 -6.71
N PRO A 77 -8.84 1.05 -6.45
CA PRO A 77 -7.78 2.04 -6.67
C PRO A 77 -7.60 2.53 -8.11
N ASP A 78 -7.97 1.74 -9.12
CA ASP A 78 -8.01 2.17 -10.53
C ASP A 78 -9.38 2.74 -10.95
N GLY A 79 -10.40 2.54 -10.13
CA GLY A 79 -11.72 3.15 -10.28
C GLY A 79 -12.61 2.47 -11.32
N LYS A 80 -13.70 3.15 -11.68
CA LYS A 80 -14.85 2.62 -12.45
C LYS A 80 -14.52 1.83 -13.73
N HIS A 81 -13.34 2.03 -14.32
CA HIS A 81 -12.88 1.28 -15.48
C HIS A 81 -11.90 0.18 -15.06
N ARG A 82 -12.38 -1.08 -15.04
CA ARG A 82 -11.60 -2.32 -14.79
C ARG A 82 -10.49 -2.50 -15.82
N THR A 83 -9.48 -1.65 -15.78
CA THR A 83 -8.39 -1.62 -16.74
C THR A 83 -7.14 -2.27 -16.17
N LEU A 84 -6.99 -2.33 -14.84
CA LEU A 84 -5.76 -2.80 -14.21
C LEU A 84 -6.00 -3.70 -12.99
N SER A 85 -7.02 -3.45 -12.16
CA SER A 85 -7.32 -4.28 -10.99
C SER A 85 -8.82 -4.48 -10.71
N LEU A 86 -9.11 -5.48 -9.87
CA LEU A 86 -10.43 -5.66 -9.26
C LEU A 86 -10.48 -4.88 -7.94
N PRO A 87 -11.68 -4.53 -7.45
CA PRO A 87 -11.82 -3.97 -6.10
C PRO A 87 -11.21 -4.90 -5.04
N VAL A 88 -10.53 -4.29 -4.07
CA VAL A 88 -9.78 -4.99 -3.02
C VAL A 88 -10.15 -4.47 -1.64
N GLU A 89 -9.97 -5.33 -0.64
CA GLU A 89 -10.10 -4.93 0.75
C GLU A 89 -8.79 -4.32 1.26
N MET A 90 -8.84 -3.07 1.72
CA MET A 90 -7.72 -2.37 2.31
C MET A 90 -8.09 -1.77 3.66
N GLU A 91 -7.07 -1.58 4.50
CA GLU A 91 -7.22 -0.92 5.78
C GLU A 91 -7.31 0.59 5.59
N CYS A 92 -8.32 1.19 6.21
CA CYS A 92 -8.59 2.62 6.20
C CYS A 92 -8.44 3.17 7.62
N LEU A 93 -7.60 4.20 7.74
CA LEU A 93 -7.47 5.02 8.93
C LEU A 93 -8.34 6.28 8.72
N MET A 94 -9.57 6.24 9.21
CA MET A 94 -10.64 7.20 8.92
C MET A 94 -10.53 8.49 9.71
N ALA A 95 -9.64 8.59 10.70
CA ALA A 95 -9.26 9.89 11.27
C ALA A 95 -8.90 10.89 10.15
N ASP A 96 -8.09 10.46 9.19
CA ASP A 96 -7.61 11.26 8.06
C ASP A 96 -7.99 10.69 6.68
N GLY A 97 -8.75 9.58 6.62
CA GLY A 97 -9.09 8.92 5.35
C GLY A 97 -7.88 8.30 4.65
N VAL A 98 -6.88 7.87 5.41
CA VAL A 98 -5.63 7.29 4.88
C VAL A 98 -5.86 5.83 4.50
N THR A 99 -5.41 5.46 3.31
CA THR A 99 -5.34 4.05 2.88
C THR A 99 -4.01 3.46 3.32
N SER A 100 -4.05 2.38 4.10
CA SER A 100 -2.88 1.67 4.63
C SER A 100 -2.65 0.39 3.83
N VAL A 101 -1.45 0.26 3.25
CA VAL A 101 -1.03 -0.95 2.53
C VAL A 101 0.00 -1.71 3.39
N PRO A 102 -0.39 -2.83 4.02
CA PRO A 102 0.51 -3.66 4.83
C PRO A 102 1.54 -4.41 3.98
N HIS A 103 2.55 -4.95 4.66
CA HIS A 103 3.55 -5.85 4.09
C HIS A 103 3.98 -6.90 5.13
N ASP A 104 4.81 -7.85 4.70
CA ASP A 104 5.27 -8.99 5.49
C ASP A 104 6.30 -8.70 6.60
N ILE A 105 6.81 -7.46 6.71
CA ILE A 105 7.60 -7.01 7.87
C ILE A 105 6.66 -6.43 8.92
N THR A 106 6.49 -7.08 10.07
CA THR A 106 5.57 -6.63 11.14
C THR A 106 6.28 -6.03 12.33
N ASP A 107 7.54 -6.40 12.55
CA ASP A 107 8.31 -6.05 13.74
C ASP A 107 9.72 -5.58 13.39
N GLN A 108 10.39 -5.02 14.39
CA GLN A 108 11.79 -4.69 14.29
C GLN A 108 12.62 -5.97 14.13
N GLU A 109 13.26 -6.13 12.97
CA GLU A 109 14.04 -7.30 12.63
C GLU A 109 15.49 -7.17 13.10
N THR A 110 16.06 -8.27 13.62
CA THR A 110 17.48 -8.34 13.91
C THR A 110 18.23 -8.83 12.67
N THR A 111 19.24 -8.10 12.24
CA THR A 111 20.03 -8.50 11.08
C THR A 111 20.88 -9.73 11.40
N PRO A 112 20.87 -10.78 10.56
CA PRO A 112 21.77 -11.91 10.69
C PRO A 112 23.25 -11.49 10.65
N SER A 113 24.11 -12.32 11.21
CA SER A 113 25.57 -12.15 11.13
C SER A 113 26.05 -12.37 9.69
N GLY A 114 26.57 -11.32 9.03
CA GLY A 114 27.11 -11.35 7.66
C GLY A 114 28.37 -10.47 7.51
N LEU A 115 29.31 -10.91 6.67
CA LEU A 115 30.69 -10.40 6.59
C LEU A 115 30.80 -9.12 5.74
N GLY A 116 29.84 -8.86 4.85
CA GLY A 116 29.89 -7.80 3.85
C GLY A 116 28.92 -6.64 4.06
N VAL A 117 29.24 -5.52 3.42
CA VAL A 117 28.41 -4.30 3.36
C VAL A 117 27.11 -4.60 2.61
N GLY A 118 25.96 -4.44 3.27
CA GLY A 118 24.65 -4.66 2.66
C GLY A 118 24.40 -6.07 2.10
N GLU A 119 25.14 -7.06 2.61
CA GLU A 119 25.06 -8.47 2.19
C GLU A 119 23.73 -9.12 2.57
N PHE A 120 23.17 -8.77 3.73
CA PHE A 120 21.87 -9.26 4.13
C PHE A 120 20.77 -8.54 3.34
N VAL A 121 19.89 -9.33 2.73
CA VAL A 121 18.79 -8.86 1.89
C VAL A 121 17.46 -9.29 2.47
N ARG A 122 16.58 -8.32 2.73
CA ARG A 122 15.17 -8.56 3.05
C ARG A 122 14.30 -8.02 1.92
N ASN A 123 13.68 -8.90 1.14
CA ASN A 123 12.62 -8.52 0.21
C ASN A 123 11.38 -8.10 0.99
N VAL A 124 10.60 -7.16 0.46
CA VAL A 124 9.33 -6.72 1.06
C VAL A 124 8.19 -7.25 0.20
N THR A 125 7.28 -8.00 0.81
CA THR A 125 6.14 -8.62 0.13
C THR A 125 4.86 -7.92 0.55
N TYR A 126 4.12 -7.42 -0.42
CA TYR A 126 2.81 -6.80 -0.22
C TYR A 126 1.71 -7.82 -0.58
N PRO A 127 0.59 -7.87 0.15
CA PRO A 127 -0.50 -8.81 -0.12
C PRO A 127 -1.43 -8.33 -1.25
N PHE A 128 -0.94 -7.48 -2.16
CA PHE A 128 -1.69 -6.91 -3.29
C PHE A 128 -0.87 -6.95 -4.56
N ASP A 129 -1.57 -6.97 -5.71
CA ASP A 129 -0.91 -6.85 -7.01
C ASP A 129 -0.20 -5.50 -7.14
N SER A 130 0.92 -5.49 -7.87
CA SER A 130 1.70 -4.28 -8.08
C SER A 130 0.90 -3.19 -8.80
N ASN A 131 0.00 -3.54 -9.73
CA ASN A 131 -0.85 -2.56 -10.41
C ASN A 131 -1.83 -1.90 -9.44
N THR A 132 -2.42 -2.67 -8.51
CA THR A 132 -3.33 -2.14 -7.49
C THR A 132 -2.63 -1.10 -6.60
N ILE A 133 -1.42 -1.40 -6.14
CA ILE A 133 -0.63 -0.46 -5.32
C ILE A 133 -0.24 0.78 -6.15
N LEU A 134 0.14 0.60 -7.41
CA LEU A 134 0.48 1.72 -8.30
C LEU A 134 -0.71 2.62 -8.60
N ALA A 135 -1.88 2.04 -8.84
CA ALA A 135 -3.12 2.79 -9.06
C ALA A 135 -3.48 3.60 -7.81
N LEU A 136 -3.35 3.01 -6.62
CA LEU A 136 -3.54 3.72 -5.35
C LEU A 136 -2.58 4.91 -5.24
N ILE A 137 -1.28 4.71 -5.50
CA ILE A 137 -0.28 5.78 -5.45
C ILE A 137 -0.61 6.89 -6.45
N GLN A 138 -0.99 6.55 -7.68
CA GLN A 138 -1.33 7.52 -8.73
C GLN A 138 -2.59 8.33 -8.41
N ASN A 139 -3.55 7.72 -7.71
CA ASN A 139 -4.82 8.35 -7.33
C ASN A 139 -4.81 8.91 -5.90
N SER A 140 -3.63 9.05 -5.28
CA SER A 140 -3.45 9.64 -3.96
C SER A 140 -2.76 11.00 -4.05
N LYS A 141 -3.09 11.90 -3.13
CA LYS A 141 -2.44 13.21 -2.99
C LYS A 141 -1.01 13.07 -2.51
N SER A 142 -0.79 12.18 -1.55
CA SER A 142 0.52 11.90 -0.98
C SER A 142 0.59 10.43 -0.59
N CYS A 143 1.78 9.83 -0.68
CA CYS A 143 2.04 8.56 -0.01
C CYS A 143 3.38 8.65 0.73
N LYS A 144 3.42 8.00 1.88
CA LYS A 144 4.60 7.96 2.75
C LYS A 144 4.80 6.56 3.32
N GLN A 145 6.05 6.19 3.56
CA GLN A 145 6.38 4.92 4.20
C GLN A 145 7.46 5.16 5.26
N LEU A 146 7.20 4.73 6.48
CA LEU A 146 8.16 4.87 7.58
C LEU A 146 9.32 3.92 7.37
N ILE A 147 10.55 4.40 7.53
CA ILE A 147 11.75 3.56 7.56
C ILE A 147 12.57 3.84 8.81
N PHE A 148 13.04 2.78 9.46
CA PHE A 148 13.76 2.85 10.73
C PHE A 148 15.02 1.98 10.67
N ALA A 149 16.13 2.51 11.17
CA ALA A 149 17.34 1.74 11.43
C ALA A 149 17.94 2.11 12.78
N LYS A 150 18.39 1.08 13.52
CA LYS A 150 19.07 1.22 14.81
C LYS A 150 20.36 0.42 14.81
N ALA A 151 21.45 1.06 15.22
CA ALA A 151 22.81 0.54 15.15
C ALA A 151 23.49 0.55 16.52
N TYR A 152 24.34 -0.45 16.76
CA TYR A 152 25.33 -0.51 17.83
C TYR A 152 26.68 -0.91 17.25
N ARG A 153 27.70 -0.04 17.34
CA ARG A 153 29.02 -0.21 16.68
C ARG A 153 28.92 -0.51 15.17
N SER A 154 27.82 -0.07 14.57
CA SER A 154 27.52 -0.21 13.15
C SER A 154 27.07 1.14 12.61
N TYR A 155 26.69 1.19 11.33
CA TYR A 155 26.40 2.43 10.64
C TYR A 155 25.48 2.23 9.43
N ILE A 156 24.82 3.31 9.01
CA ILE A 156 24.12 3.39 7.72
C ILE A 156 25.15 3.79 6.66
N TYR A 157 25.91 4.85 6.93
CA TYR A 157 27.05 5.31 6.14
C TYR A 157 28.35 5.20 6.93
N SER A 158 29.40 4.75 6.27
CA SER A 158 30.74 4.67 6.86
C SER A 158 31.22 6.04 7.33
N SER A 159 32.24 6.03 8.19
CA SER A 159 32.81 7.24 8.76
C SER A 159 33.29 8.29 7.75
N ASP A 160 33.76 7.86 6.58
CA ASP A 160 34.15 8.70 5.43
C ASP A 160 32.96 9.15 4.55
N GLY A 161 31.76 8.63 4.82
CA GLY A 161 30.54 8.88 4.06
C GLY A 161 30.52 8.29 2.64
N LEU A 162 31.49 7.45 2.27
CA LEU A 162 31.60 6.87 0.93
C LEU A 162 30.78 5.59 0.78
N THR A 163 30.77 4.75 1.82
CA THR A 163 30.15 3.43 1.80
C THR A 163 28.80 3.47 2.51
N GLN A 164 27.75 3.02 1.81
CA GLN A 164 26.43 2.84 2.39
C GLN A 164 26.23 1.36 2.72
N ASN A 165 26.16 1.04 4.02
CA ASN A 165 25.96 -0.31 4.56
C ASN A 165 24.49 -0.68 4.73
N VAL A 166 23.63 0.32 4.93
CA VAL A 166 22.18 0.12 5.04
C VAL A 166 21.47 0.97 3.99
N TRP A 167 20.62 0.35 3.17
CA TRP A 167 19.83 1.05 2.16
C TRP A 167 18.52 0.35 1.86
N TRP A 168 17.58 1.12 1.31
CA TRP A 168 16.35 0.61 0.74
C TRP A 168 16.42 0.63 -0.78
N VAL A 169 15.56 -0.17 -1.41
CA VAL A 169 15.45 -0.27 -2.86
C VAL A 169 14.06 0.19 -3.28
N SER A 170 14.03 1.12 -4.24
CA SER A 170 12.78 1.65 -4.79
C SER A 170 12.02 0.59 -5.58
N ARG A 171 10.73 0.82 -5.83
CA ARG A 171 9.91 -0.08 -6.67
C ARG A 171 10.47 -0.35 -8.08
N GLN A 172 11.36 0.51 -8.57
CA GLN A 172 12.07 0.33 -9.85
C GLN A 172 13.36 -0.49 -9.72
N GLY A 173 13.65 -1.07 -8.55
CA GLY A 173 14.90 -1.81 -8.32
C GLY A 173 16.12 -0.90 -8.09
N ARG A 174 15.95 0.39 -7.81
CA ARG A 174 17.09 1.32 -7.64
C ARG A 174 17.54 1.35 -6.18
N LYS A 175 18.85 1.20 -5.94
CA LYS A 175 19.48 1.48 -4.64
C LYS A 175 19.32 2.96 -4.29
N MET A 176 18.79 3.23 -3.10
CA MET A 176 18.46 4.59 -2.67
C MET A 176 19.53 5.17 -1.73
N PRO A 177 20.00 6.40 -1.97
CA PRO A 177 21.06 7.03 -1.18
C PRO A 177 20.55 7.73 0.09
N ASN A 178 19.24 7.90 0.22
CA ASN A 178 18.64 8.66 1.28
C ASN A 178 18.04 7.73 2.35
N TRP A 179 17.81 8.28 3.53
CA TRP A 179 17.15 7.58 4.61
C TRP A 179 16.20 8.50 5.38
N GLY A 180 14.99 8.00 5.67
CA GLY A 180 13.94 8.75 6.35
C GLY A 180 13.58 10.04 5.62
N ASP A 181 13.32 11.11 6.38
CA ASP A 181 12.86 12.43 5.91
C ASP A 181 13.90 13.22 5.07
N SER A 182 14.78 12.52 4.36
CA SER A 182 15.77 13.08 3.44
C SER A 182 15.32 12.89 1.98
N PRO A 183 15.52 13.88 1.09
CA PRO A 183 15.16 13.77 -0.33
C PRO A 183 15.78 12.56 -1.04
N SER A 184 15.11 12.04 -2.06
CA SER A 184 15.45 10.76 -2.71
C SER A 184 16.77 10.74 -3.49
N ASP A 185 17.39 11.90 -3.70
CA ASP A 185 18.68 12.12 -4.34
C ASP A 185 19.79 12.52 -3.35
N HIS A 186 19.45 12.78 -2.08
CA HIS A 186 20.41 13.11 -1.06
C HIS A 186 21.16 11.88 -0.56
N ARG A 187 22.48 12.01 -0.35
CA ARG A 187 23.30 10.95 0.28
C ARG A 187 23.35 11.19 1.78
N GLY A 188 22.51 10.49 2.55
CA GLY A 188 22.46 10.59 4.00
C GLY A 188 21.04 10.63 4.57
N CYS A 189 20.95 11.01 5.84
CA CYS A 189 19.69 11.12 6.59
C CYS A 189 19.24 12.58 6.72
N ALA A 190 18.03 12.78 7.24
CA ALA A 190 17.41 14.09 7.45
C ALA A 190 18.32 15.10 8.18
N CYS A 191 19.10 14.65 9.17
CA CYS A 191 20.02 15.51 9.91
C CYS A 191 21.09 16.16 8.99
N SER A 192 21.62 15.39 8.04
CA SER A 192 22.66 15.88 7.11
C SER A 192 22.11 16.74 5.99
N TYR A 193 20.79 16.74 5.78
CA TYR A 193 20.11 17.56 4.78
C TYR A 193 19.60 18.88 5.36
N ASN A 194 18.88 18.83 6.49
CA ASN A 194 18.22 19.99 7.08
C ASN A 194 19.15 20.87 7.94
N GLY A 195 20.45 20.60 7.99
CA GLY A 195 21.40 21.30 8.86
C GLY A 195 21.20 21.03 10.36
N ALA A 196 20.33 20.08 10.72
CA ALA A 196 20.23 19.58 12.09
C ALA A 196 21.49 18.76 12.38
N SER A 197 22.41 19.28 13.20
CA SER A 197 23.75 18.72 13.38
C SER A 197 23.72 17.21 13.69
N CYS A 198 24.08 16.37 12.70
CA CYS A 198 24.36 14.96 12.94
C CYS A 198 25.60 14.87 13.85
N TYR A 199 25.63 13.91 14.76
CA TYR A 199 26.75 13.73 15.68
C TYR A 199 28.08 13.57 14.91
N GLY A 200 29.07 14.40 15.23
CA GLY A 200 30.41 14.31 14.65
C GLY A 200 30.48 14.57 13.15
N GLY A 201 29.52 15.30 12.55
CA GLY A 201 29.50 15.59 11.11
C GLY A 201 29.18 14.37 10.23
N ARG A 202 28.57 13.34 10.81
CA ARG A 202 28.14 12.12 10.10
C ARG A 202 27.00 12.37 9.12
N ARG A 203 26.74 11.41 8.23
CA ARG A 203 25.59 11.45 7.29
C ARG A 203 24.26 11.16 7.99
N CYS A 204 24.31 10.34 9.05
CA CYS A 204 23.20 9.92 9.86
C CYS A 204 23.59 9.94 11.34
N ARG A 205 22.63 10.13 12.24
CA ARG A 205 22.86 10.02 13.69
C ARG A 205 23.22 8.59 14.09
N ALA A 206 22.65 7.60 13.41
CA ALA A 206 22.97 6.19 13.56
C ALA A 206 24.45 5.87 13.31
N ASP A 207 25.10 6.58 12.38
CA ASP A 207 26.51 6.34 12.00
C ASP A 207 27.49 6.66 13.12
N TYR A 208 27.11 7.53 14.07
CA TYR A 208 27.98 7.85 15.20
C TYR A 208 28.12 6.68 16.18
N SER A 209 27.22 5.67 16.10
CA SER A 209 27.29 4.44 16.88
C SER A 209 28.60 3.67 16.66
N GLU A 210 29.18 3.75 15.46
CA GLU A 210 30.48 3.16 15.12
C GLU A 210 31.59 3.63 16.08
N VAL A 211 31.56 4.89 16.50
CA VAL A 211 32.59 5.49 17.36
C VAL A 211 32.15 5.52 18.82
N SER A 212 30.89 5.87 19.09
CA SER A 212 30.40 6.00 20.46
C SER A 212 30.21 4.67 21.17
N GLY A 213 30.01 3.58 20.42
CA GLY A 213 29.65 2.29 21.01
C GLY A 213 28.34 2.35 21.81
N THR A 214 27.43 3.25 21.42
CA THR A 214 26.09 3.38 22.01
C THR A 214 25.04 3.11 20.95
N TRP A 215 23.86 2.70 21.37
CA TRP A 215 22.71 2.60 20.46
C TRP A 215 22.38 3.96 19.88
N ARG A 216 22.24 4.00 18.55
CA ARG A 216 21.78 5.18 17.81
C ARG A 216 20.83 4.72 16.72
N GLU A 217 19.93 5.61 16.34
CA GLU A 217 18.90 5.30 15.37
C GLU A 217 18.62 6.49 14.46
N ASP A 218 18.13 6.18 13.27
CA ASP A 218 17.51 7.13 12.36
C ASP A 218 16.20 6.57 11.85
N THR A 219 15.21 7.43 11.89
CA THR A 219 13.84 7.16 11.48
C THR A 219 13.34 8.32 10.65
N GLY A 220 12.32 8.08 9.84
CA GLY A 220 11.61 9.11 9.10
C GLY A 220 10.76 8.52 7.99
N TYR A 221 9.98 9.37 7.34
CA TYR A 221 9.14 8.99 6.24
C TYR A 221 9.85 9.19 4.90
N LEU A 222 9.85 8.13 4.10
CA LEU A 222 10.08 8.22 2.67
C LEU A 222 8.81 8.79 2.04
N THR A 223 8.92 9.84 1.22
CA THR A 223 7.75 10.56 0.66
C THR A 223 7.80 10.75 -0.86
N ASP A 224 8.90 10.36 -1.53
CA ASP A 224 8.96 10.39 -3.00
C ASP A 224 8.10 9.26 -3.58
N MET A 225 6.85 9.60 -3.91
CA MET A 225 5.87 8.70 -4.54
C MET A 225 6.36 8.11 -5.86
N ARG A 226 7.39 8.69 -6.50
CA ARG A 226 8.01 8.10 -7.69
C ARG A 226 8.99 6.99 -7.35
N ARG A 227 9.30 6.74 -6.08
CA ARG A 227 10.23 5.69 -5.63
C ARG A 227 9.53 4.62 -4.78
N LEU A 228 8.48 4.97 -4.04
CA LEU A 228 7.71 4.06 -3.18
C LEU A 228 6.86 3.05 -3.97
N PRO A 229 6.46 1.90 -3.41
CA PRO A 229 6.85 1.39 -2.10
C PRO A 229 8.33 0.93 -2.06
N VAL A 230 8.83 0.68 -0.85
CA VAL A 230 10.10 -0.05 -0.64
C VAL A 230 9.89 -1.51 -1.00
N ILE A 231 10.71 -2.07 -1.90
CA ILE A 231 10.59 -3.50 -2.30
C ILE A 231 11.67 -4.38 -1.69
N ARG A 232 12.73 -3.77 -1.14
CA ARG A 232 13.87 -4.50 -0.55
C ARG A 232 14.66 -3.60 0.39
N LEU A 233 15.18 -4.19 1.45
CA LEU A 233 16.15 -3.62 2.38
C LEU A 233 17.46 -4.41 2.30
N HIS A 234 18.56 -3.68 2.35
CA HIS A 234 19.90 -4.23 2.48
C HIS A 234 20.52 -3.74 3.78
N THR A 235 21.12 -4.65 4.52
CA THR A 235 21.92 -4.37 5.72
C THR A 235 23.14 -5.27 5.74
N GLY A 236 24.12 -5.00 6.59
CA GLY A 236 25.28 -5.88 6.66
C GLY A 236 26.35 -5.42 7.62
N TYR A 237 27.51 -6.05 7.50
CA TYR A 237 28.71 -5.77 8.29
C TYR A 237 28.48 -5.92 9.81
N THR A 238 27.90 -7.07 10.20
CA THR A 238 27.44 -7.40 11.57
C THR A 238 28.29 -8.48 12.25
N VAL A 239 29.35 -8.96 11.58
CA VAL A 239 30.18 -10.13 11.98
C VAL A 239 31.14 -9.95 13.14
N TYR A 240 31.50 -8.71 13.48
CA TYR A 240 32.30 -8.48 14.67
C TYR A 240 31.36 -8.54 15.87
N GLN A 241 31.63 -9.43 16.84
CA GLN A 241 30.76 -9.86 17.96
C GLN A 241 30.29 -8.75 18.94
N SER A 242 30.31 -7.50 18.51
CA SER A 242 29.70 -6.37 19.20
C SER A 242 29.02 -5.41 18.23
N ARG A 243 28.72 -5.81 16.99
CA ARG A 243 28.00 -4.99 16.01
C ARG A 243 26.57 -5.50 15.90
N HIS A 244 25.62 -4.59 16.04
CA HIS A 244 24.20 -4.92 15.89
C HIS A 244 23.53 -3.92 14.98
N LEU A 245 22.63 -4.42 14.14
CA LEU A 245 21.73 -3.63 13.32
C LEU A 245 20.32 -4.17 13.47
N TYR A 246 19.38 -3.25 13.53
CA TYR A 246 17.97 -3.52 13.45
C TYR A 246 17.35 -2.59 12.44
N TYR A 247 16.32 -3.06 11.77
CA TYR A 247 15.51 -2.23 10.90
C TYR A 247 14.03 -2.50 11.14
N ASN A 248 13.21 -1.53 10.78
CA ASN A 248 11.79 -1.72 10.65
C ASN A 248 11.28 -0.90 9.45
N LEU A 249 10.17 -1.34 8.88
CA LEU A 249 9.49 -0.69 7.78
C LEU A 249 8.01 -0.57 8.16
N GLY A 250 7.43 0.61 8.01
CA GLY A 250 6.00 0.81 8.21
C GLY A 250 5.20 0.52 6.94
N PRO A 251 3.86 0.40 7.07
CA PRO A 251 2.99 0.28 5.91
C PRO A 251 3.15 1.48 4.97
N LEU A 252 2.80 1.30 3.71
CA LEU A 252 2.66 2.41 2.78
C LEU A 252 1.32 3.11 3.10
N LEU A 253 1.40 4.35 3.56
CA LEU A 253 0.26 5.18 3.92
C LEU A 253 -0.01 6.17 2.79
N CYS A 254 -1.18 6.11 2.18
CA CYS A 254 -1.58 6.99 1.09
C CYS A 254 -2.79 7.85 1.49
N GLU A 255 -2.62 9.17 1.42
CA GLU A 255 -3.67 10.16 1.65
C GLU A 255 -4.40 10.45 0.33
N GLY A 256 -5.70 10.20 0.29
CA GLY A 256 -6.52 10.47 -0.89
C GLY A 256 -6.90 11.93 -1.06
N TYR A 257 -7.58 12.24 -2.17
CA TYR A 257 -8.20 13.55 -2.39
C TYR A 257 -9.58 13.62 -1.73
N TRP A 258 -9.94 14.82 -1.27
CA TRP A 258 -11.30 15.16 -0.84
C TRP A 258 -11.99 15.81 -2.04
N PHE A 259 -12.97 15.14 -2.66
CA PHE A 259 -13.82 15.74 -3.68
C PHE A 259 -15.27 15.56 -3.30
#